data_AF-A0A9D5JJV3-F1
#
_entry.id   AF-A0A9D5JJV3-F1
#
_cell.length_a   1.000
_cell.length_b   1.000
_cell.length_c   1.000
_cell.angle_alpha   90.00
_cell.angle_beta   90.00
_cell.angle_gamma   90.00
#
_symmetry.space_group_name_H-M   'P 1'
#
loop_
_entity.id
_entity.type
_entity.pdbx_description
1 polymer ?
#
loop_
_entity_poly.entity_id
_entity_poly.type
_entity_poly.pdbx_seq_one_letter_code
_entity_poly.pdbx_strand_id
1 'polypeptide(L)'
;MGIFKISYFVIHLRKFKRANFFKVYLTNPSTRSALFSPIKSNNEFIGNMVETAIYSQWKHSYKSKLFYARWKTGEVDIVRLNNEGSPVWCVEIKWSDKCIDDEFQLKNIISFCKKHNIAIVYCTTLDRHVVKRSDNLDFKFLPSALYCYTIGKNRVKHSD
;
A
#
# COMPACT_ATOMS: atom_id res chain seq x y z
N MET A 1 11.22 -17.75 1.87
CA MET A 1 10.75 -17.75 0.47
C MET A 1 10.70 -16.30 -0.02
N GLY A 2 11.61 -15.88 -0.89
CA GLY A 2 11.58 -14.55 -1.50
C GLY A 2 10.38 -14.46 -2.46
N ILE A 3 9.53 -13.45 -2.28
CA ILE A 3 8.38 -13.23 -3.16
C ILE A 3 8.88 -12.44 -4.36
N PHE A 4 9.22 -13.10 -5.47
CA PHE A 4 9.35 -12.43 -6.76
C PHE A 4 7.96 -12.20 -7.33
N LYS A 5 7.43 -10.97 -7.23
CA LYS A 5 6.15 -10.67 -7.89
C LYS A 5 6.09 -9.23 -8.37
N ILE A 6 6.05 -9.08 -9.69
CA ILE A 6 5.82 -7.81 -10.37
C ILE A 6 4.33 -7.49 -10.26
N SER A 7 4.01 -6.29 -9.81
CA SER A 7 2.62 -5.82 -9.73
C SER A 7 2.43 -4.67 -10.70
N TYR A 8 1.31 -4.67 -11.43
CA TYR A 8 1.00 -3.70 -12.48
C TYR A 8 -0.40 -3.13 -12.28
N PHE A 9 -0.60 -1.82 -12.27
CA PHE A 9 -1.92 -1.27 -12.59
C PHE A 9 -1.83 0.00 -13.42
N VAL A 10 -2.55 -0.06 -14.54
CA VAL A 10 -2.64 0.98 -15.56
C VAL A 10 -4.02 1.63 -15.40
N ILE A 11 -4.03 2.95 -15.20
CA ILE A 11 -5.23 3.74 -14.86
C ILE A 11 -6.17 3.94 -16.08
N HIS A 12 -6.07 3.12 -17.12
CA HIS A 12 -6.92 3.23 -18.30
C HIS A 12 -7.60 1.89 -18.60
N LEU A 13 -8.95 1.92 -18.63
CA LEU A 13 -9.87 0.87 -19.12
C LEU A 13 -9.64 0.48 -20.60
N ARG A 14 -8.52 0.85 -21.21
CA ARG A 14 -8.14 0.48 -22.57
C ARG A 14 -7.11 -0.62 -22.50
N LYS A 15 -7.34 -1.68 -23.29
CA LYS A 15 -6.47 -2.85 -23.50
C LYS A 15 -5.00 -2.52 -23.25
N PHE A 16 -4.35 -3.32 -22.40
CA PHE A 16 -2.93 -3.23 -22.08
C PHE A 16 -2.09 -3.04 -23.36
N LYS A 17 -1.51 -1.85 -23.56
CA LYS A 17 -0.67 -1.55 -24.74
C LYS A 17 0.83 -1.70 -24.44
N ARG A 18 1.29 -1.26 -23.26
CA ARG A 18 2.68 -1.38 -22.77
C ARG A 18 2.72 -1.03 -21.28
N ALA A 19 3.52 -1.73 -20.47
CA ALA A 19 3.84 -1.34 -19.09
C ALA A 19 5.17 -0.58 -19.07
N ASN A 20 5.15 0.71 -18.73
CA ASN A 20 6.36 1.54 -18.62
C ASN A 20 6.83 1.69 -17.16
N PHE A 21 6.03 1.22 -16.19
CA PHE A 21 6.31 1.31 -14.77
C PHE A 21 5.87 0.02 -14.09
N PHE A 22 6.63 -0.40 -13.08
CA PHE A 22 6.28 -1.53 -12.23
C PHE A 22 7.00 -1.38 -10.87
N LYS A 23 6.36 -1.83 -9.78
CA LYS A 23 7.04 -2.02 -8.49
C LYS A 23 7.52 -3.47 -8.41
N VAL A 24 8.80 -3.66 -8.11
CA VAL A 24 9.42 -4.97 -7.87
C VAL A 24 9.73 -5.09 -6.39
N TYR A 25 9.16 -6.11 -5.76
CA TYR A 25 9.52 -6.54 -4.42
C TYR A 25 10.41 -7.77 -4.58
N LEU A 26 11.70 -7.66 -4.26
CA LEU A 26 12.70 -8.70 -4.51
C LEU A 26 12.96 -9.57 -3.29
N THR A 27 13.06 -8.95 -2.12
CA THR A 27 13.43 -9.62 -0.87
C THR A 27 12.48 -9.22 0.23
N ASN A 28 11.88 -10.21 0.91
CA ASN A 28 11.18 -9.93 2.16
C ASN A 28 12.19 -9.38 3.19
N PRO A 29 11.79 -8.47 4.10
CA PRO A 29 12.61 -7.99 5.21
C PRO A 29 13.48 -9.04 5.91
N SER A 30 12.99 -10.28 6.08
CA SER A 30 13.76 -11.36 6.68
C SER A 30 15.00 -11.74 5.87
N THR A 31 14.85 -11.98 4.56
CA THR A 31 15.97 -12.32 3.66
C THR A 31 16.94 -11.15 3.51
N ARG A 32 16.44 -9.92 3.45
CA ARG A 32 17.29 -8.71 3.40
C ARG A 32 18.13 -8.56 4.67
N SER A 33 17.58 -8.90 5.83
CA SER A 33 18.31 -8.82 7.11
C SER A 33 19.29 -9.98 7.29
N ALA A 34 19.04 -11.13 6.66
CA ALA A 34 19.95 -12.27 6.69
C ALA A 34 21.19 -12.08 5.79
N LEU A 35 21.02 -11.43 4.63
CA LEU A 35 22.09 -11.26 3.64
C LEU A 35 22.92 -9.98 3.82
N PHE A 36 22.46 -9.03 4.63
CA PHE A 36 23.04 -7.69 4.73
C PHE A 36 22.84 -7.11 6.14
N SER A 37 23.51 -6.00 6.44
CA SER A 37 23.42 -5.35 7.76
C SER A 37 21.98 -4.94 8.12
N PRO A 38 21.62 -5.01 9.42
CA PRO A 38 20.33 -4.55 9.92
C PRO A 38 20.05 -3.10 9.57
N ILE A 39 18.79 -2.81 9.22
CA ILE A 39 18.33 -1.45 8.91
C ILE A 39 17.75 -0.83 10.20
N LYS A 40 18.24 0.35 10.56
CA LYS A 40 17.71 1.11 11.70
C LYS A 40 16.38 1.76 11.36
N SER A 41 15.55 2.01 12.38
CA SER A 41 14.21 2.61 12.21
C SER A 41 14.21 4.03 11.61
N ASN A 42 15.33 4.74 11.70
CA ASN A 42 15.52 6.09 11.15
C ASN A 42 16.24 6.09 9.78
N ASN A 43 16.52 4.92 9.22
CA ASN A 43 17.19 4.82 7.94
C ASN A 43 16.22 5.12 6.79
N GLU A 44 16.67 5.81 5.74
CA GLU A 44 15.84 6.20 4.59
C GLU A 44 15.16 5.02 3.87
N PHE A 45 15.78 3.83 3.89
CA PHE A 45 15.26 2.65 3.20
C PHE A 45 14.16 1.93 3.99
N ILE A 46 13.93 2.27 5.26
CA ILE A 46 12.98 1.53 6.10
C ILE A 46 11.55 1.59 5.54
N GLY A 47 11.15 2.71 4.92
CA GLY A 47 9.83 2.86 4.31
C GLY A 47 9.59 1.82 3.22
N ASN A 48 10.59 1.59 2.36
CA ASN A 48 10.52 0.56 1.30
C ASN A 48 10.43 -0.85 1.90
N MET A 49 11.12 -1.10 3.02
CA MET A 49 11.04 -2.38 3.72
C MET A 49 9.67 -2.61 4.35
N VAL A 50 9.07 -1.56 4.92
CA VAL A 50 7.72 -1.60 5.49
C VAL A 50 6.68 -1.86 4.40
N GLU A 51 6.77 -1.15 3.26
CA GLU A 51 5.92 -1.40 2.09
C GLU A 51 6.05 -2.85 1.63
N THR A 52 7.28 -3.35 1.49
CA THR A 52 7.55 -4.74 1.10
C THR A 52 6.98 -5.74 2.09
N ALA A 53 7.08 -5.47 3.40
CA ALA A 53 6.54 -6.33 4.44
C ALA A 53 5.02 -6.45 4.34
N ILE A 54 4.33 -5.32 4.24
CA ILE A 54 2.87 -5.25 4.09
C ILE A 54 2.43 -5.93 2.80
N TYR A 55 3.13 -5.66 1.70
CA TYR A 55 2.82 -6.24 0.40
C TYR A 55 2.98 -7.75 0.39
N SER A 56 4.00 -8.26 1.09
CA SER A 56 4.24 -9.69 1.26
C SER A 56 3.04 -10.39 1.91
N GLN A 57 2.43 -9.78 2.93
CA GLN A 57 1.25 -10.35 3.60
C GLN A 57 0.05 -10.50 2.66
N TRP A 58 -0.14 -9.53 1.76
CA TRP A 58 -1.25 -9.56 0.81
C TRP A 58 -1.11 -10.66 -0.26
N LYS A 59 0.12 -10.90 -0.74
CA LYS A 59 0.39 -11.76 -1.91
C LYS A 59 0.51 -13.25 -1.60
N HIS A 60 0.38 -13.66 -0.34
CA HIS A 60 0.19 -15.07 0.02
C HIS A 60 -1.18 -15.63 -0.46
N SER A 61 -2.11 -14.79 -0.95
CA SER A 61 -3.39 -15.23 -1.51
C SER A 61 -3.56 -14.82 -2.98
N TYR A 62 -3.73 -15.80 -3.88
CA TYR A 62 -3.94 -15.61 -5.33
C TYR A 62 -5.24 -14.86 -5.67
N LYS A 63 -6.22 -14.82 -4.75
CA LYS A 63 -7.54 -14.20 -4.97
C LYS A 63 -7.51 -12.66 -4.87
N SER A 64 -6.40 -12.05 -4.49
CA SER A 64 -6.32 -10.61 -4.23
C SER A 64 -6.01 -9.80 -5.51
N LYS A 65 -7.03 -9.12 -6.06
CA LYS A 65 -6.92 -8.13 -7.16
C LYS A 65 -6.29 -6.81 -6.68
N LEU A 66 -5.08 -6.92 -6.15
CA LEU A 66 -4.29 -5.82 -5.59
C LEU A 66 -3.20 -5.39 -6.55
N PHE A 67 -3.09 -4.07 -6.69
CA PHE A 67 -2.17 -3.41 -7.59
C PHE A 67 -1.68 -2.08 -6.99
N TYR A 68 -0.76 -1.41 -7.67
CA TYR A 68 -0.34 -0.03 -7.33
C TYR A 68 -0.77 0.91 -8.47
N ALA A 69 -1.20 2.13 -8.17
CA ALA A 69 -1.59 3.10 -9.20
C ALA A 69 -0.50 4.14 -9.41
N ARG A 70 -0.18 4.49 -10.66
CA ARG A 70 0.81 5.54 -10.96
C ARG A 70 0.44 6.35 -12.19
N TRP A 71 0.70 7.65 -12.12
CA TRP A 71 0.60 8.62 -13.21
C TRP A 71 1.82 9.55 -13.17
N LYS A 72 1.87 10.54 -14.07
CA LYS A 72 3.05 11.40 -14.27
C LYS A 72 3.53 12.12 -13.00
N THR A 73 2.60 12.49 -12.11
CA THR A 73 2.85 13.36 -10.96
C THR A 73 2.53 12.71 -9.62
N GLY A 74 2.19 11.43 -9.60
CA GLY A 74 1.80 10.76 -8.36
C GLY A 74 1.56 9.27 -8.48
N GLU A 75 1.40 8.65 -7.32
CA GLU A 75 1.09 7.23 -7.18
C GLU A 75 0.26 6.96 -5.92
N VAL A 76 -0.28 5.74 -5.85
CA VAL A 76 -0.94 5.16 -4.68
C VAL A 76 -0.40 3.74 -4.50
N ASP A 77 0.10 3.43 -3.30
CA ASP A 77 0.86 2.21 -3.04
C ASP A 77 0.06 0.93 -3.26
N ILE A 78 -1.16 0.88 -2.73
CA ILE A 78 -2.06 -0.27 -2.88
C ILE A 78 -3.44 0.20 -3.30
N VAL A 79 -3.98 -0.43 -4.34
CA VAL A 79 -5.33 -0.28 -4.85
C VAL A 79 -5.93 -1.65 -5.07
N ARG A 80 -7.17 -1.83 -4.63
CA ARG A 80 -7.99 -3.02 -4.94
C ARG A 80 -9.03 -2.66 -5.98
N LEU A 81 -9.17 -3.50 -6.99
CA LEU A 81 -10.23 -3.37 -8.00
C LEU A 81 -11.37 -4.35 -7.72
N ASN A 82 -12.59 -3.96 -8.12
CA ASN A 82 -13.72 -4.88 -8.21
C ASN A 82 -13.60 -5.80 -9.44
N ASN A 83 -14.65 -6.58 -9.71
CA ASN A 83 -14.67 -7.49 -10.86
C ASN A 83 -14.75 -6.77 -12.22
N GLU A 84 -15.28 -5.55 -12.24
CA GLU A 84 -15.38 -4.69 -13.42
C GLU A 84 -14.09 -3.89 -13.70
N GLY A 85 -13.10 -3.97 -12.80
CA GLY A 85 -11.83 -3.25 -12.91
C GLY A 85 -11.85 -1.84 -12.31
N SER A 86 -12.93 -1.45 -11.62
CA SER A 86 -13.05 -0.16 -10.93
C SER A 86 -12.35 -0.19 -9.56
N PRO A 87 -11.57 0.85 -9.20
CA PRO A 87 -11.00 0.98 -7.86
C PRO A 87 -12.09 1.08 -6.80
N VAL A 88 -11.99 0.26 -5.75
CA VAL A 88 -12.97 0.24 -4.64
C VAL A 88 -12.34 0.49 -3.27
N TRP A 89 -11.01 0.46 -3.19
CA TRP A 89 -10.28 0.63 -1.95
C TRP A 89 -8.81 0.92 -2.25
N CYS A 90 -8.17 1.72 -1.41
CA CYS A 90 -6.77 2.07 -1.55
C CYS A 90 -6.10 2.35 -0.20
N VAL A 91 -4.77 2.27 -0.20
CA VAL A 91 -3.91 2.49 0.96
C VAL A 91 -2.66 3.22 0.54
N GLU A 92 -2.28 4.20 1.36
CA GLU A 92 -0.98 4.85 1.36
C GLU A 92 -0.13 4.25 2.50
N ILE A 93 1.11 3.88 2.22
CA ILE A 93 2.02 3.32 3.22
C ILE A 93 3.01 4.41 3.63
N LYS A 94 3.01 4.76 4.92
CA LYS A 94 4.00 5.66 5.54
C LYS A 94 4.64 4.99 6.75
N TRP A 95 5.91 5.30 6.93
CA TRP A 95 6.67 5.04 8.16
C TRP A 95 6.96 6.37 8.88
N SER A 96 5.89 7.11 9.19
CA SER A 96 5.94 8.43 9.81
C SER A 96 4.53 8.81 10.25
N ASP A 97 4.42 9.56 11.35
CA ASP A 97 3.14 10.11 11.82
C ASP A 97 2.83 11.48 11.22
N LYS A 98 3.78 12.10 10.51
CA LYS A 98 3.60 13.46 9.95
C LYS A 98 2.40 13.55 9.02
N CYS A 99 2.04 12.47 8.33
CA CYS A 99 0.88 12.42 7.44
C CYS A 99 -0.47 12.59 8.16
N ILE A 100 -0.51 12.41 9.49
CA ILE A 100 -1.71 12.67 10.29
C ILE A 100 -2.00 14.16 10.39
N ASP A 101 -0.95 14.97 10.48
CA ASP A 101 -1.04 16.40 10.76
C ASP A 101 -0.76 17.26 9.50
N ASP A 102 -0.21 16.65 8.45
CA ASP A 102 0.05 17.26 7.15
C ASP A 102 -0.60 16.44 6.02
N GLU A 103 -1.83 16.81 5.66
CA GLU A 103 -2.60 16.18 4.58
C GLU A 103 -1.95 16.33 3.19
N PHE A 104 -1.02 17.29 3.01
CA PHE A 104 -0.34 17.46 1.72
C PHE A 104 0.52 16.24 1.36
N GLN A 105 1.02 15.51 2.36
CA GLN A 105 1.70 14.23 2.16
C GLN A 105 0.79 13.13 1.60
N LEU A 106 -0.54 13.33 1.65
CA LEU A 106 -1.56 12.41 1.17
C LEU A 106 -2.28 12.93 -0.09
N LYS A 107 -1.80 14.02 -0.70
CA LYS A 107 -2.45 14.64 -1.87
C LYS A 107 -2.75 13.67 -3.01
N ASN A 108 -1.88 12.69 -3.24
CA ASN A 108 -2.04 11.72 -4.32
C ASN A 108 -3.20 10.75 -4.05
N ILE A 109 -3.23 10.13 -2.86
CA ILE A 109 -4.32 9.22 -2.49
C ILE A 109 -5.64 9.96 -2.31
N ILE A 110 -5.62 11.19 -1.81
CA ILE A 110 -6.81 12.07 -1.72
C ILE A 110 -7.36 12.35 -3.13
N SER A 111 -6.50 12.79 -4.06
CA SER A 111 -6.90 13.03 -5.45
C SER A 111 -7.42 11.77 -6.13
N PHE A 112 -6.80 10.61 -5.86
CA PHE A 112 -7.24 9.33 -6.37
C PHE A 112 -8.62 8.94 -5.82
N CYS A 113 -8.85 9.10 -4.52
CA CYS A 113 -10.12 8.81 -3.86
C CYS A 113 -11.25 9.66 -4.43
N LYS A 114 -11.05 10.97 -4.57
CA LYS A 114 -12.03 11.88 -5.17
C LYS A 114 -12.36 11.50 -6.61
N LYS A 115 -11.35 11.18 -7.42
CA LYS A 115 -11.54 10.79 -8.83
C LYS A 115 -12.37 9.50 -8.97
N HIS A 116 -12.26 8.58 -8.01
CA HIS A 116 -12.89 7.26 -8.06
C HIS A 116 -14.03 7.09 -7.06
N ASN A 117 -14.52 8.18 -6.44
CA ASN A 117 -15.60 8.18 -5.45
C ASN A 117 -15.37 7.21 -4.29
N ILE A 118 -14.12 7.11 -3.80
CA ILE A 118 -13.77 6.29 -2.63
C ILE A 118 -13.84 7.20 -1.39
N ALA A 119 -14.73 6.86 -0.45
CA ALA A 119 -14.97 7.69 0.74
C ALA A 119 -13.92 7.52 1.85
N ILE A 120 -13.18 6.40 1.87
CA ILE A 120 -12.28 6.06 2.97
C ILE A 120 -10.84 6.02 2.48
N VAL A 121 -9.98 6.82 3.12
CA VAL A 121 -8.53 6.84 2.90
C VAL A 121 -7.86 6.04 4.01
N TYR A 122 -7.18 4.96 3.65
CA TYR A 122 -6.32 4.24 4.59
C TYR A 122 -4.88 4.73 4.46
N CYS A 123 -4.26 5.06 5.58
CA CYS A 123 -2.85 5.43 5.62
C CYS A 123 -2.16 4.70 6.76
N THR A 124 -1.00 4.10 6.53
CA THR A 124 -0.21 3.60 7.64
C THR A 124 0.58 4.71 8.32
N THR A 125 1.01 4.47 9.56
CA THR A 125 1.76 5.41 10.38
C THR A 125 2.94 4.71 11.04
N LEU A 126 3.73 5.46 11.82
CA LEU A 126 4.79 4.87 12.63
C LEU A 126 4.17 4.08 13.80
N ASP A 127 3.43 4.76 14.67
CA ASP A 127 2.83 4.15 15.87
C ASP A 127 1.47 4.72 16.29
N ARG A 128 0.96 5.75 15.61
CA ARG A 128 -0.33 6.37 15.95
C ARG A 128 -1.52 5.73 15.25
N HIS A 129 -2.58 5.42 16.00
CA HIS A 129 -3.89 5.03 15.46
C HIS A 129 -4.88 6.19 15.61
N VAL A 130 -5.37 6.71 14.48
CA VAL A 130 -6.23 7.90 14.46
C VAL A 130 -7.31 7.74 13.39
N VAL A 131 -8.53 8.19 13.68
CA VAL A 131 -9.58 8.40 12.68
C VAL A 131 -9.85 9.90 12.59
N LYS A 132 -9.82 10.46 11.38
CA LYS A 132 -10.12 11.87 11.12
C LYS A 132 -11.10 11.96 9.95
N ARG A 133 -11.89 13.03 9.91
CA ARG A 133 -12.75 13.35 8.77
C ARG A 133 -12.34 14.71 8.23
N SER A 134 -12.08 14.78 6.93
CA SER A 134 -11.70 16.01 6.23
C SER A 134 -12.19 15.92 4.79
N ASP A 135 -12.79 17.00 4.28
CA ASP A 135 -13.23 17.13 2.89
C ASP A 135 -14.06 15.93 2.35
N ASN A 136 -15.07 15.52 3.15
CA ASN A 136 -15.94 14.35 2.88
C ASN A 136 -15.23 13.00 2.74
N LEU A 137 -13.97 12.92 3.18
CA LEU A 137 -13.21 11.68 3.28
C LEU A 137 -13.04 11.30 4.75
N ASP A 138 -13.20 10.00 5.02
CA ASP A 138 -12.90 9.41 6.32
C ASP A 138 -11.48 8.81 6.26
N PHE A 139 -10.55 9.43 6.98
CA PHE A 139 -9.18 8.98 7.09
C PHE A 139 -9.05 7.97 8.23
N LYS A 140 -8.45 6.82 7.92
CA LYS A 140 -8.11 5.77 8.87
C LYS A 140 -6.60 5.58 8.89
N PHE A 141 -5.98 6.13 9.93
CA PHE A 141 -4.55 6.04 10.19
C PHE A 141 -4.26 4.89 11.14
N LEU A 142 -3.35 3.99 10.79
CA LEU A 142 -3.02 2.85 11.64
C LEU A 142 -1.53 2.51 11.61
N PRO A 143 -0.94 2.06 12.72
CA PRO A 143 0.48 1.70 12.74
C PRO A 143 0.80 0.66 11.66
N SER A 144 1.90 0.87 10.94
CA SER A 144 2.32 -0.03 9.85
C SER A 144 2.46 -1.48 10.33
N ALA A 145 2.98 -1.68 11.54
CA ALA A 145 3.11 -3.00 12.17
C ALA A 145 1.74 -3.64 12.44
N LEU A 146 0.79 -2.87 13.01
CA LEU A 146 -0.57 -3.35 13.27
C LEU A 146 -1.31 -3.69 11.98
N TYR A 147 -1.14 -2.87 10.95
CA TYR A 147 -1.71 -3.13 9.64
C TYR A 147 -1.18 -4.42 9.03
N CYS A 148 0.15 -4.58 9.01
CA CYS A 148 0.83 -5.77 8.52
C CYS A 148 0.34 -7.04 9.23
N TYR A 149 0.27 -7.01 10.57
CA TYR A 149 -0.27 -8.11 11.37
C TYR A 149 -1.73 -8.43 11.04
N THR A 150 -2.58 -7.40 10.94
CA THR A 150 -4.01 -7.57 10.63
C THR A 150 -4.22 -8.26 9.29
N ILE A 151 -3.45 -7.87 8.26
CA ILE A 151 -3.50 -8.52 6.95
C ILE A 151 -3.10 -9.99 7.08
N GLY A 152 -1.94 -10.27 7.69
CA GLY A 152 -1.44 -11.63 7.86
C GLY A 152 -2.43 -12.53 8.60
N LYS A 153 -2.96 -12.06 9.73
CA LYS A 153 -3.95 -12.77 10.54
C LYS A 153 -5.24 -13.06 9.77
N ASN A 154 -5.79 -12.07 9.09
CA ASN A 154 -7.03 -12.25 8.33
C ASN A 154 -6.85 -13.25 7.18
N ARG A 155 -5.64 -13.34 6.61
CA ARG A 155 -5.36 -14.31 5.55
C ARG A 155 -5.30 -15.74 6.06
N VAL A 156 -4.72 -15.98 7.22
CA VAL A 156 -4.72 -17.31 7.87
C VAL A 156 -6.13 -17.76 8.24
N LYS A 157 -6.99 -16.83 8.68
CA LYS A 157 -8.39 -17.16 9.02
C LYS A 157 -9.29 -17.45 7.82
N HIS A 158 -8.87 -17.11 6.61
CA HIS A 158 -9.67 -17.26 5.37
C HIS A 158 -9.01 -18.22 4.36
N SER A 159 -8.06 -19.05 4.82
CA SER A 159 -7.34 -20.03 3.99
C SER A 159 -7.90 -21.46 4.06
N ASP A 160 -9.05 -21.66 4.72
CA ASP A 160 -9.82 -22.91 4.74
C ASP A 160 -11.11 -22.77 3.92
#